data_AF-A0A3C1WNC4-F1
#
_entry.id   AF-A0A3C1WNC4-F1
#
_cell.length_a   1.000
_cell.length_b   1.000
_cell.length_c   1.000
_cell.angle_alpha   90.00
_cell.angle_beta   90.00
_cell.angle_gamma   90.00
#
_symmetry.space_group_name_H-M   'P 1'
#
loop_
_entity.id
_entity.type
_entity.pdbx_description
1 polymer ?
#
loop_
_entity_poly.entity_id
_entity_poly.type
_entity_poly.pdbx_seq_one_letter_code
_entity_poly.pdbx_strand_id
1 'polypeptide(L)'
;MEKVIGIHQPNFIPWLGYFNKIYSSDVFVILDNVDYQSGNANSITNRTKIKTAQGELFISVPVKKNAESKLIKDIAIDNAQPWQKKMLKTIQLNYSKGKFFNEIFPLIENSLNEKTELLCALNVSLLKIFCEKLNITTPMLRASEMNLSSDEKNNRIIEICTQLGGTIYQSGSGARKYNDEEMFAAN
;
A
#
# COMPACT_ATOMS: atom_id res chain seq x y z
N MET A 1 -16.82 17.26 -16.04
CA MET A 1 -16.14 17.60 -14.78
C MET A 1 -14.91 16.72 -14.68
N GLU A 2 -13.79 17.27 -14.26
CA GLU A 2 -12.57 16.49 -14.05
C GLU A 2 -12.80 15.48 -12.91
N LYS A 3 -12.35 14.24 -13.09
CA LYS A 3 -12.38 13.20 -12.06
C LYS A 3 -11.01 12.55 -11.94
N VAL A 4 -10.40 12.67 -10.77
CA VAL A 4 -9.04 12.21 -10.47
C VAL A 4 -9.08 10.82 -9.88
N ILE A 5 -8.42 9.87 -10.54
CA ILE A 5 -8.28 8.49 -10.08
C ILE A 5 -6.85 8.25 -9.62
N GLY A 6 -6.67 7.99 -8.34
CA GLY A 6 -5.40 7.56 -7.76
C GLY A 6 -5.31 6.05 -7.77
N ILE A 7 -4.21 5.48 -8.24
CA ILE A 7 -4.00 4.02 -8.23
C ILE A 7 -2.63 3.71 -7.64
N HIS A 8 -2.58 2.76 -6.70
CA HIS A 8 -1.32 2.29 -6.14
C HIS A 8 -1.45 0.90 -5.51
N GLN A 9 -0.37 0.12 -5.56
CA GLN A 9 -0.23 -1.12 -4.79
C GLN A 9 -0.39 -0.86 -3.26
N PRO A 10 -0.95 -1.80 -2.48
CA PRO A 10 -1.06 -1.67 -1.03
C PRO A 10 0.29 -1.87 -0.35
N ASN A 11 0.84 -0.81 0.23
CA ASN A 11 2.17 -0.84 0.86
C ASN A 11 2.10 -0.91 2.39
N PHE A 12 3.08 -1.56 3.00
CA PHE A 12 3.19 -1.64 4.46
C PHE A 12 3.64 -0.29 5.02
N ILE A 13 2.79 0.38 5.82
CA ILE A 13 3.05 1.69 6.45
C ILE A 13 3.68 2.67 5.44
N PRO A 14 2.89 3.18 4.48
CA PRO A 14 3.41 3.94 3.36
C PRO A 14 3.91 5.35 3.78
N TRP A 15 4.68 5.99 2.89
CA TRP A 15 5.20 7.33 3.11
C TRP A 15 4.12 8.40 2.88
N LEU A 16 4.36 9.63 3.36
CA LEU A 16 3.39 10.73 3.29
C LEU A 16 2.84 11.01 1.88
N GLY A 17 3.68 10.87 0.85
CA GLY A 17 3.26 11.07 -0.54
C GLY A 17 2.19 10.08 -1.02
N TYR A 18 2.11 8.89 -0.41
CA TYR A 18 1.03 7.93 -0.65
C TYR A 18 -0.30 8.47 -0.14
N PHE A 19 -0.34 8.98 1.09
CA PHE A 19 -1.54 9.59 1.67
C PHE A 19 -1.95 10.86 0.93
N ASN A 20 -0.99 11.68 0.51
CA ASN A 20 -1.26 12.84 -0.33
C ASN A 20 -1.96 12.44 -1.64
N LYS A 21 -1.50 11.35 -2.28
CA LYS A 21 -2.15 10.81 -3.48
C LYS A 21 -3.61 10.41 -3.20
N ILE A 22 -3.87 9.72 -2.10
CA ILE A 22 -5.25 9.36 -1.72
C ILE A 22 -6.08 10.62 -1.52
N TYR A 23 -5.57 11.57 -0.73
CA TYR A 23 -6.26 12.80 -0.39
C TYR A 23 -6.62 13.66 -1.63
N SER A 24 -5.74 13.70 -2.63
CA SER A 24 -5.97 14.47 -3.86
C SER A 24 -6.74 13.72 -4.96
N SER A 25 -7.19 12.50 -4.70
CA SER A 25 -8.00 11.71 -5.64
C SER A 25 -9.48 11.79 -5.28
N ASP A 26 -10.36 11.75 -6.29
CA ASP A 26 -11.80 11.57 -6.07
C ASP A 26 -12.13 10.11 -5.72
N VAL A 27 -11.37 9.17 -6.28
CA VAL A 27 -11.42 7.74 -5.94
C VAL A 27 -9.99 7.18 -5.94
N PHE A 28 -9.67 6.38 -4.92
CA PHE A 28 -8.40 5.69 -4.83
C PHE A 28 -8.56 4.18 -5.02
N VAL A 29 -7.83 3.59 -5.97
CA VAL A 29 -7.87 2.16 -6.25
C VAL A 29 -6.61 1.49 -5.72
N ILE A 30 -6.83 0.50 -4.87
CA ILE A 30 -5.81 -0.38 -4.30
C ILE A 30 -5.51 -1.47 -5.33
N LEU A 31 -4.32 -1.38 -5.93
CA LEU A 31 -3.87 -2.27 -6.99
C LEU A 31 -3.26 -3.55 -6.40
N ASP A 32 -4.10 -4.43 -5.89
CA ASP A 32 -3.74 -5.68 -5.21
C ASP A 32 -3.69 -6.91 -6.14
N ASN A 33 -4.20 -6.79 -7.37
CA ASN A 33 -4.23 -7.84 -8.39
C ASN A 33 -2.99 -7.85 -9.32
N VAL A 34 -1.88 -7.23 -8.92
CA VAL A 34 -0.59 -7.24 -9.63
C VAL A 34 0.45 -8.06 -8.87
N ASP A 35 1.53 -8.43 -9.57
CA ASP A 35 2.63 -9.19 -8.98
C ASP A 35 3.29 -8.47 -7.79
N TYR A 36 3.49 -9.23 -6.72
CA TYR A 36 4.30 -8.89 -5.58
C TYR A 36 5.77 -8.88 -5.96
N GLN A 37 6.39 -7.71 -5.82
CA GLN A 37 7.81 -7.54 -6.08
C GLN A 37 8.60 -7.74 -4.79
N SER A 38 9.36 -8.84 -4.71
CA SER A 38 10.28 -9.11 -3.61
C SER A 38 11.75 -8.93 -4.03
N GLY A 39 12.63 -8.62 -3.08
CA GLY A 39 14.09 -8.80 -3.27
C GLY A 39 14.88 -7.64 -3.89
N ASN A 40 14.27 -6.49 -4.22
CA ASN A 40 15.02 -5.28 -4.59
C ASN A 40 14.90 -4.20 -3.51
N ALA A 41 15.79 -3.19 -3.52
CA ALA A 41 15.79 -2.11 -2.52
C ALA A 41 14.48 -1.29 -2.48
N ASN A 42 13.71 -1.31 -3.57
CA ASN A 42 12.46 -0.57 -3.74
C ASN A 42 11.20 -1.36 -3.34
N SER A 43 11.34 -2.64 -2.98
CA SER A 43 10.24 -3.45 -2.47
C SER A 43 9.77 -2.88 -1.13
N ILE A 44 8.56 -2.34 -1.12
CA ILE A 44 7.94 -1.67 0.04
C ILE A 44 6.57 -2.24 0.38
N THR A 45 6.11 -3.25 -0.38
CA THR A 45 4.82 -3.89 -0.15
C THR A 45 4.78 -4.59 1.21
N ASN A 46 5.87 -5.23 1.65
CA ASN A 46 5.93 -5.94 2.93
C ASN A 46 6.86 -5.28 3.97
N ARG A 47 7.40 -4.10 3.69
CA ARG A 47 8.39 -3.46 4.58
C ARG A 47 8.41 -1.96 4.43
N THR A 48 8.82 -1.28 5.49
CA THR A 48 9.02 0.17 5.50
C THR A 48 10.34 0.50 6.18
N LYS A 49 10.89 1.68 5.87
CA LYS A 49 12.07 2.20 6.56
C LYS A 49 11.63 3.02 7.76
N ILE A 50 12.31 2.81 8.89
CA ILE A 50 12.18 3.64 10.08
C ILE A 50 13.51 4.33 10.40
N LYS A 51 13.43 5.45 11.09
CA LYS A 51 14.60 6.16 11.61
C LYS A 51 14.99 5.56 12.95
N THR A 52 16.27 5.24 13.09
CA THR A 52 16.88 4.78 14.35
C THR A 52 18.04 5.68 14.72
N ALA A 53 18.60 5.50 15.93
CA ALA A 53 19.81 6.20 16.34
C ALA A 53 21.03 5.88 15.45
N GLN A 54 21.03 4.74 14.76
CA GLN A 54 22.10 4.28 13.88
C GLN A 54 21.82 4.54 12.39
N GLY A 55 20.76 5.30 12.06
CA GLY A 55 20.34 5.58 10.69
C GLY A 55 19.05 4.85 10.31
N GLU A 56 18.84 4.67 9.01
CA GLU A 56 17.63 4.00 8.50
C GLU A 56 17.68 2.48 8.73
N LEU A 57 16.57 1.91 9.16
CA LEU A 57 16.39 0.47 9.32
C LEU A 57 15.10 0.01 8.62
N PHE A 58 15.18 -1.07 7.84
CA PHE A 58 13.97 -1.73 7.36
C PHE A 58 13.33 -2.57 8.47
N ILE A 59 12.03 -2.38 8.67
CA ILE A 59 11.17 -3.33 9.37
C ILE A 59 10.29 -4.04 8.34
N SER A 60 10.20 -5.36 8.43
CA SER A 60 9.57 -6.19 7.39
C SER A 60 8.60 -7.19 8.00
N VAL A 61 7.42 -7.31 7.39
CA VAL A 61 6.49 -8.42 7.58
C VAL A 61 7.03 -9.61 6.80
N PRO A 62 7.32 -10.76 7.45
CA PRO A 62 7.80 -11.93 6.75
C PRO A 62 6.66 -12.54 5.94
N VAL A 63 6.98 -12.99 4.73
CA VAL A 63 6.02 -13.63 3.82
C VAL A 63 6.52 -15.02 3.46
N LYS A 64 5.59 -15.93 3.18
CA LYS A 64 5.94 -17.28 2.73
C LYS A 64 6.60 -17.20 1.35
N LYS A 65 7.73 -17.89 1.18
CA LYS A 65 8.54 -17.82 -0.05
C LYS A 65 8.01 -18.64 -1.22
N ASN A 66 7.23 -19.69 -0.93
CA ASN A 66 6.71 -20.65 -1.92
C ASN A 66 5.20 -20.48 -2.08
N ALA A 67 4.77 -19.33 -2.58
CA ALA A 67 3.37 -19.10 -2.90
C ALA A 67 3.07 -19.57 -4.33
N GLU A 68 1.91 -20.21 -4.52
CA GLU A 68 1.42 -20.61 -5.84
C GLU A 68 1.07 -19.38 -6.70
N SER A 69 0.47 -18.37 -6.07
CA SER A 69 0.19 -17.07 -6.68
C SER A 69 1.26 -16.05 -6.33
N LYS A 70 1.58 -15.20 -7.31
CA LYS A 70 2.47 -14.04 -7.12
C LYS A 70 1.70 -12.74 -6.89
N LEU A 71 0.37 -12.75 -6.96
CA LEU A 71 -0.42 -11.53 -6.81
C LEU A 71 -0.39 -11.03 -5.37
N ILE A 72 -0.29 -9.71 -5.18
CA ILE A 72 -0.20 -9.08 -3.84
C ILE A 72 -1.36 -9.52 -2.93
N LYS A 73 -2.58 -9.61 -3.46
CA LYS A 73 -3.78 -10.05 -2.73
C LYS A 73 -3.65 -11.47 -2.13
N ASP A 74 -2.83 -12.34 -2.72
CA ASP A 74 -2.69 -13.75 -2.32
C ASP A 74 -1.42 -14.01 -1.49
N ILE A 75 -0.60 -12.99 -1.22
CA ILE A 75 0.65 -13.16 -0.47
C ILE A 75 0.38 -13.44 1.00
N ALA A 76 0.71 -14.66 1.42
CA ALA A 76 0.57 -15.11 2.80
C ALA A 76 1.71 -14.61 3.70
N ILE A 77 1.36 -14.15 4.90
CA ILE A 77 2.28 -13.81 5.97
C ILE A 77 2.86 -15.10 6.58
N ASP A 78 4.15 -15.08 6.92
CA ASP A 78 4.78 -16.16 7.66
C ASP A 78 4.61 -15.97 9.18
N ASN A 79 3.42 -16.30 9.67
CA ASN A 79 3.05 -16.22 11.09
C ASN A 79 3.73 -17.28 11.97
N ALA A 80 4.54 -18.19 11.42
CA ALA A 80 5.37 -19.09 12.23
C ALA A 80 6.53 -18.33 12.91
N GLN A 81 6.90 -17.16 12.39
CA GLN A 81 7.91 -16.29 12.98
C GLN A 81 7.29 -15.30 13.97
N PRO A 82 7.94 -14.99 15.11
CA PRO A 82 7.45 -14.02 16.09
C PRO A 82 7.74 -12.57 15.66
N TRP A 83 7.37 -12.21 14.43
CA TRP A 83 7.77 -10.96 13.80
C TRP A 83 7.06 -9.74 14.40
N GLN A 84 5.80 -9.87 14.81
CA GLN A 84 5.01 -8.79 15.41
C GLN A 84 5.71 -8.25 16.66
N LYS A 85 6.05 -9.15 17.60
CA LYS A 85 6.71 -8.80 18.86
C LYS A 85 8.05 -8.09 18.62
N LYS A 86 8.84 -8.59 17.66
CA LYS A 86 10.13 -7.97 17.30
C LYS A 86 9.93 -6.59 16.68
N MET A 87 8.97 -6.45 15.78
CA MET A 87 8.67 -5.20 15.09
C MET A 87 8.13 -4.14 16.05
N LEU A 88 7.16 -4.49 16.89
CA LEU A 88 6.57 -3.60 17.90
C LEU A 88 7.62 -3.10 18.89
N LYS A 89 8.47 -3.99 19.40
CA LYS A 89 9.60 -3.61 20.24
C LYS A 89 10.56 -2.66 19.53
N THR A 90 10.84 -2.89 18.25
CA THR A 90 11.71 -2.03 17.44
C THR A 90 11.11 -0.62 17.27
N ILE A 91 9.81 -0.52 16.98
CA ILE A 91 9.10 0.76 16.88
C ILE A 91 9.12 1.48 18.24
N GLN A 92 8.79 0.77 19.33
CA GLN A 92 8.77 1.33 20.68
C GLN A 92 10.13 1.90 21.10
N LEU A 93 11.22 1.16 20.89
CA LEU A 93 12.57 1.61 21.25
C LEU A 93 13.01 2.89 20.51
N ASN A 94 12.56 3.06 19.26
CA ASN A 94 12.98 4.20 18.43
C ASN A 94 12.03 5.40 18.52
N TYR A 95 10.75 5.19 18.86
CA TYR A 95 9.74 6.25 18.80
C TYR A 95 9.01 6.53 20.12
N SER A 96 9.28 5.80 21.22
CA SER A 96 8.58 5.99 22.51
C SER A 96 8.60 7.41 23.06
N LYS A 97 9.63 8.20 22.74
CA LYS A 97 9.76 9.62 23.13
C LYS A 97 9.07 10.60 22.17
N GLY A 98 8.45 10.10 21.10
CA GLY A 98 7.76 10.93 20.11
C GLY A 98 6.49 11.55 20.67
N LYS A 99 6.23 12.81 20.30
CA LYS A 99 5.08 13.60 20.78
C LYS A 99 3.74 12.86 20.70
N PHE A 100 3.53 12.10 19.62
CA PHE A 100 2.28 11.38 19.35
C PHE A 100 2.39 9.86 19.55
N PHE A 101 3.45 9.37 20.21
CA PHE A 101 3.69 7.93 20.34
C PHE A 101 2.55 7.22 21.05
N ASN A 102 2.13 7.74 22.21
CA ASN A 102 1.06 7.13 23.02
C ASN A 102 -0.30 7.10 22.30
N GLU A 103 -0.47 7.93 21.28
CA GLU A 103 -1.69 8.01 20.48
C GLU A 103 -1.66 7.06 19.28
N ILE A 104 -0.52 6.98 18.58
CA ILE A 104 -0.39 6.24 17.33
C ILE A 104 0.06 4.79 17.55
N PHE A 105 0.94 4.53 18.53
CA PHE A 105 1.49 3.19 18.76
C PHE A 105 0.42 2.15 19.08
N PRO A 106 -0.59 2.40 19.93
CA PRO A 106 -1.64 1.42 20.19
C PRO A 106 -2.43 1.01 18.94
N LEU A 107 -2.61 1.93 17.98
CA LEU A 107 -3.29 1.63 16.71
C LEU A 107 -2.48 0.64 15.86
N ILE A 108 -1.17 0.87 15.79
CA ILE A 108 -0.25 -0.05 15.10
C ILE A 108 -0.20 -1.39 15.83
N GLU A 109 -0.08 -1.39 17.16
CA GLU A 109 -0.03 -2.59 17.98
C GLU A 109 -1.26 -3.47 17.81
N ASN A 110 -2.45 -2.88 17.88
CA ASN A 110 -3.70 -3.61 17.68
C ASN A 110 -3.77 -4.23 16.28
N SER A 111 -3.43 -3.46 15.24
CA SER A 111 -3.47 -3.94 13.86
C SER A 111 -2.44 -5.05 13.58
N LEU A 112 -1.22 -4.96 14.15
CA LEU A 112 -0.22 -6.02 13.99
C LEU A 112 -0.55 -7.29 14.78
N ASN A 113 -1.22 -7.16 15.94
CA ASN A 113 -1.62 -8.30 16.77
C ASN A 113 -2.91 -8.97 16.30
N GLU A 114 -3.72 -8.30 15.47
CA GLU A 114 -4.83 -8.91 14.77
C GLU A 114 -4.30 -10.00 13.85
N LYS A 115 -4.69 -11.26 14.11
CA LYS A 115 -4.24 -12.40 13.31
C LYS A 115 -4.74 -12.28 11.88
N THR A 116 -3.85 -11.82 11.02
CA THR A 116 -4.09 -11.71 9.58
C THR A 116 -3.20 -12.70 8.83
N GLU A 117 -3.79 -13.43 7.89
CA GLU A 117 -3.06 -14.41 7.06
C GLU A 117 -2.47 -13.79 5.79
N LEU A 118 -3.07 -12.71 5.28
CA LEU A 118 -2.70 -12.09 4.01
C LEU A 118 -2.04 -10.71 4.21
N LEU A 119 -0.92 -10.49 3.53
CA LEU A 119 -0.19 -9.23 3.57
C LEU A 119 -1.07 -8.05 3.11
N CYS A 120 -1.83 -8.25 2.04
CA CYS A 120 -2.72 -7.22 1.51
C CYS A 120 -3.77 -6.80 2.55
N ALA A 121 -4.38 -7.76 3.25
CA ALA A 121 -5.37 -7.45 4.28
C ALA A 121 -4.77 -6.61 5.42
N LEU A 122 -3.57 -6.95 5.88
CA LEU A 122 -2.84 -6.18 6.90
C LEU A 122 -2.56 -4.76 6.42
N ASN A 123 -2.02 -4.61 5.21
CA ASN A 123 -1.69 -3.29 4.64
C ASN A 123 -2.93 -2.41 4.49
N VAL A 124 -4.05 -2.98 4.02
CA VAL A 124 -5.31 -2.25 3.86
C VAL A 124 -5.90 -1.86 5.21
N SER A 125 -5.81 -2.72 6.23
CA SER A 125 -6.24 -2.40 7.60
C SER A 125 -5.46 -1.21 8.17
N LEU A 126 -4.13 -1.26 8.13
CA LEU A 126 -3.26 -0.14 8.55
C LEU A 126 -3.54 1.13 7.75
N LEU A 127 -3.72 1.02 6.44
CA LEU A 127 -4.00 2.16 5.57
C LEU A 127 -5.30 2.87 5.99
N LYS A 128 -6.37 2.11 6.24
CA LYS A 128 -7.67 2.66 6.68
C LYS A 128 -7.55 3.38 8.01
N ILE A 129 -6.86 2.79 8.99
CA ILE A 129 -6.60 3.39 10.30
C ILE A 129 -5.88 4.74 10.16
N PHE A 130 -4.84 4.81 9.31
CA PHE A 130 -4.12 6.06 9.10
C PHE A 130 -4.93 7.10 8.33
N CYS A 131 -5.70 6.69 7.31
CA CYS A 131 -6.60 7.60 6.60
C CYS A 131 -7.65 8.20 7.54
N GLU A 132 -8.27 7.39 8.39
CA GLU A 132 -9.19 7.87 9.43
C GLU A 132 -8.51 8.89 10.34
N LYS A 133 -7.28 8.59 10.79
CA LYS A 133 -6.54 9.50 11.68
C LYS A 133 -6.17 10.83 11.02
N LEU A 134 -5.97 10.82 9.71
CA LEU A 134 -5.67 12.00 8.89
C LEU A 134 -6.92 12.70 8.36
N ASN A 135 -8.13 12.23 8.72
CA ASN A 135 -9.41 12.69 8.19
C ASN A 135 -9.48 12.63 6.65
N ILE A 136 -8.87 11.61 6.05
CA ILE A 136 -8.95 11.33 4.62
C ILE A 136 -10.19 10.47 4.37
N THR A 137 -11.20 11.08 3.72
CA THR A 137 -12.49 10.44 3.43
C THR A 137 -12.60 9.90 2.00
N THR A 138 -11.52 9.92 1.23
CA THR A 138 -11.50 9.47 -0.17
C THR A 138 -12.02 8.04 -0.28
N PRO A 139 -13.03 7.78 -1.15
CA PRO A 139 -13.49 6.44 -1.44
C PRO A 139 -12.36 5.53 -1.93
N MET A 140 -12.25 4.34 -1.34
CA MET A 140 -11.25 3.34 -1.71
C MET A 140 -11.90 2.08 -2.29
N LEU A 141 -11.40 1.63 -3.44
CA LEU A 141 -11.83 0.41 -4.11
C LEU A 141 -10.64 -0.56 -4.26
N ARG A 142 -10.90 -1.87 -4.36
CA ARG A 142 -9.85 -2.85 -4.69
C ARG A 142 -9.93 -3.25 -6.14
N ALA A 143 -8.78 -3.25 -6.83
CA ALA A 143 -8.72 -3.69 -8.22
C ALA A 143 -9.12 -5.16 -8.39
N SER A 144 -8.85 -6.01 -7.40
CA SER A 144 -9.29 -7.41 -7.38
C SER A 144 -10.80 -7.62 -7.29
N GLU A 145 -11.58 -6.58 -6.92
CA GLU A 145 -13.04 -6.62 -6.86
C GLU A 145 -13.69 -5.99 -8.11
N MET A 146 -12.89 -5.44 -9.01
CA MET A 146 -13.34 -4.87 -10.27
C MET A 146 -13.38 -5.95 -11.37
N ASN A 147 -14.31 -5.81 -12.30
CA ASN A 147 -14.37 -6.68 -13.48
C ASN A 147 -13.39 -6.17 -14.54
N LEU A 148 -12.11 -6.50 -14.39
CA LEU A 148 -11.02 -6.10 -15.29
C LEU A 148 -10.67 -7.24 -16.24
N SER A 149 -10.50 -6.92 -17.51
CA SER A 149 -10.19 -7.86 -18.59
C SER A 149 -8.70 -7.85 -18.97
N SER A 150 -7.96 -6.78 -18.65
CA SER A 150 -6.58 -6.62 -19.08
C SER A 150 -5.53 -7.13 -18.08
N ASP A 151 -4.65 -8.01 -18.58
CA ASP A 151 -3.45 -8.44 -17.88
C ASP A 151 -2.22 -7.55 -18.14
N GLU A 152 -2.30 -6.67 -19.13
CA GLU A 152 -1.25 -5.70 -19.44
C GLU A 152 -1.33 -4.51 -18.47
N LYS A 153 -0.17 -4.02 -18.00
CA LYS A 153 -0.09 -3.04 -16.90
C LYS A 153 -0.75 -1.71 -17.25
N ASN A 154 -0.48 -1.15 -18.43
CA ASN A 154 -1.00 0.15 -18.82
C ASN A 154 -2.49 0.06 -19.18
N ASN A 155 -2.88 -0.94 -19.95
CA ASN A 155 -4.27 -1.20 -20.32
C ASN A 155 -5.15 -1.44 -19.09
N ARG A 156 -4.64 -2.15 -18.06
CA ARG A 156 -5.37 -2.30 -16.79
C ARG A 156 -5.62 -0.96 -16.09
N ILE A 157 -4.62 -0.08 -16.07
CA ILE A 157 -4.75 1.24 -15.47
C ILE A 157 -5.76 2.09 -16.25
N ILE A 158 -5.70 2.05 -17.59
CA ILE A 158 -6.67 2.71 -18.47
C ILE A 158 -8.07 2.16 -18.21
N GLU A 159 -8.24 0.84 -18.18
CA GLU A 159 -9.53 0.18 -17.92
C GLU A 159 -10.12 0.59 -16.57
N ILE A 160 -9.31 0.65 -15.51
CA ILE A 160 -9.74 1.16 -14.19
C ILE A 160 -10.23 2.60 -14.30
N CYS A 161 -9.47 3.49 -14.95
CA CYS A 161 -9.85 4.88 -15.12
C CYS A 161 -11.16 5.02 -15.92
N THR A 162 -11.28 4.31 -17.05
CA THR A 162 -12.46 4.33 -17.92
C THR A 162 -13.70 3.82 -17.18
N GLN A 163 -13.61 2.69 -16.46
CA GLN A 163 -14.74 2.16 -15.68
C GLN A 163 -15.21 3.13 -14.59
N LEU A 164 -14.30 3.91 -14.02
CA LEU A 164 -14.62 4.90 -13.00
C LEU A 164 -15.00 6.26 -13.57
N GLY A 165 -14.98 6.45 -14.89
CA GLY A 165 -15.21 7.75 -15.54
C GLY A 165 -14.14 8.79 -15.17
N GLY A 166 -12.92 8.34 -14.90
CA GLY A 166 -11.78 9.18 -14.59
C GLY A 166 -11.26 9.90 -15.82
N THR A 167 -10.93 11.18 -15.68
CA THR A 167 -10.31 11.99 -16.75
C THR A 167 -8.85 12.32 -16.43
N ILE A 168 -8.41 12.07 -15.19
CA ILE A 168 -7.03 12.31 -14.73
C ILE A 168 -6.55 11.09 -13.96
N TYR A 169 -5.48 10.47 -14.44
CA TYR A 169 -4.78 9.41 -13.69
C TYR A 169 -3.65 10.01 -12.84
N GLN A 170 -3.82 9.98 -11.51
CA GLN A 170 -2.78 10.42 -10.59
C GLN A 170 -1.71 9.35 -10.36
N SER A 171 -0.73 9.35 -11.26
CA SER A 171 0.41 8.44 -11.19
C SER A 171 1.46 8.86 -10.13
N GLY A 172 2.30 7.92 -9.68
CA GLY A 172 3.44 8.24 -8.81
C GLY A 172 4.67 8.67 -9.62
N SER A 173 5.66 9.33 -9.00
CA SER A 173 6.89 9.72 -9.70
C SER A 173 7.64 8.56 -10.37
N GLY A 174 7.55 7.34 -9.83
CA GLY A 174 8.09 6.13 -10.44
C GLY A 174 7.31 5.61 -11.66
N ALA A 175 6.05 6.03 -11.84
CA ALA A 175 5.18 5.62 -12.94
C ALA A 175 5.48 6.38 -14.24
N ARG A 176 6.15 7.54 -14.19
CA ARG A 176 6.52 8.32 -15.38
C ARG A 176 7.35 7.51 -16.40
N LYS A 177 8.08 6.49 -15.95
CA LYS A 177 8.85 5.59 -16.83
C LYS A 177 8.01 4.54 -17.56
N TYR A 178 6.78 4.33 -17.11
CA TYR A 178 5.91 3.25 -17.57
C TYR A 178 4.60 3.74 -18.19
N ASN A 179 4.18 4.98 -17.90
CA ASN A 179 2.99 5.57 -18.50
C ASN A 179 3.27 5.94 -19.96
N ASP A 180 2.41 5.47 -20.86
CA ASP A 180 2.36 5.93 -22.24
C ASP A 180 1.31 7.04 -22.35
N GLU A 181 1.76 8.30 -22.38
CA GLU A 181 0.87 9.47 -22.41
C GLU A 181 -0.05 9.49 -23.65
N GLU A 182 0.37 8.93 -24.79
CA GLU A 182 -0.44 8.87 -26.01
C GLU A 182 -1.57 7.86 -25.85
N MET A 183 -1.34 6.71 -25.20
CA MET A 183 -2.39 5.74 -24.91
C MET A 183 -3.47 6.31 -23.97
N PHE A 184 -3.08 7.14 -23.00
CA PHE A 184 -4.04 7.80 -22.11
C PHE A 184 -4.84 8.90 -22.82
N ALA A 185 -4.25 9.61 -23.79
CA ALA A 185 -4.93 10.69 -24.52
C ALA A 185 -5.90 10.19 -25.60
N ALA A 186 -5.75 8.95 -26.06
CA ALA A 186 -6.58 8.34 -27.11
C ALA A 186 -7.94 7.79 -26.62
N ASN A 187 -8.21 7.82 -25.31
CA ASN A 187 -9.41 7.32 -24.65
C ASN A 187 -10.14 8.45 -23.90
#